data_AF-A0A2V8NW64-F1
#
_entry.id   AF-A0A2V8NW64-F1
#
_cell.length_a   1.000
_cell.length_b   1.000
_cell.length_c   1.000
_cell.angle_alpha   90.00
_cell.angle_beta   90.00
_cell.angle_gamma   90.00
#
_symmetry.space_group_name_H-M   'P 1'
#
loop_
_entity.id
_entity.type
_entity.pdbx_description
1 polymer ?
#
loop_
_entity_poly.entity_id
_entity_poly.type
_entity_poly.pdbx_seq_one_letter_code
_entity_poly.pdbx_strand_id
1 'polypeptide(L)'
;MLVAAAGPVSNVLMATALFIALMAMKLFSPESAAVLRRVAAHEFFGDSCLVPLMAVAYQGIVINLVLAVFNLIPVAPLDGAAVLSGLLPRPLANALDQLQSYGFIILLGLLYLGIPSMLYSPVINLVLSYLIAF
;
A
#
# COMPACT_ATOMS: atom_id res chain seq x y z
N MET A 1 3.04 4.63 -20.56
CA MET A 1 2.55 3.33 -20.06
C MET A 1 3.48 2.73 -19.01
N LEU A 2 4.75 2.41 -19.32
CA LEU A 2 5.71 1.90 -18.33
C LEU A 2 5.98 2.86 -17.16
N VAL A 3 5.98 4.18 -17.42
CA VAL A 3 6.21 5.20 -16.38
C VAL A 3 5.07 5.26 -15.36
N ALA A 4 3.81 5.08 -15.78
CA ALA A 4 2.66 5.10 -14.86
C ALA A 4 2.62 3.85 -13.97
N ALA A 5 2.99 2.68 -14.50
CA ALA A 5 3.09 1.47 -13.70
C ALA A 5 4.26 1.51 -12.68
N ALA A 6 5.27 2.36 -12.90
CA ALA A 6 6.43 2.45 -12.02
C ALA A 6 6.08 2.88 -10.58
N GLY A 7 5.05 3.71 -10.40
CA GLY A 7 4.55 4.13 -9.09
C GLY A 7 4.06 2.94 -8.25
N PRO A 8 2.96 2.26 -8.65
CA PRO A 8 2.46 1.08 -7.96
C PRO A 8 3.53 -0.01 -7.77
N VAL A 9 4.35 -0.26 -8.79
CA VAL A 9 5.41 -1.28 -8.73
C VAL A 9 6.47 -0.92 -7.68
N SER A 10 6.94 0.33 -7.63
CA SER A 10 7.92 0.78 -6.64
C SER A 10 7.39 0.62 -5.21
N ASN A 11 6.12 0.98 -4.98
CA ASN A 11 5.47 0.82 -3.69
C ASN A 11 5.39 -0.65 -3.28
N VAL A 12 4.98 -1.55 -4.19
CA VAL A 12 4.94 -3.00 -3.91
C VAL A 12 6.34 -3.53 -3.60
N LEU A 13 7.37 -3.12 -4.34
CA LEU A 13 8.75 -3.54 -4.11
C LEU A 13 9.25 -3.07 -2.74
N MET A 14 9.00 -1.81 -2.36
CA MET A 14 9.37 -1.27 -1.06
C MET A 14 8.64 -1.98 0.08
N ALA A 15 7.33 -2.20 -0.04
CA ALA A 15 6.56 -2.97 0.95
C ALA A 15 7.12 -4.39 1.12
N THR A 16 7.49 -5.05 0.01
CA THR A 16 8.08 -6.39 0.02
C THR A 16 9.45 -6.40 0.69
N ALA A 17 10.32 -5.43 0.38
CA ALA A 17 11.64 -5.32 0.99
C ALA A 17 11.56 -5.11 2.51
N LEU A 18 10.68 -4.20 2.95
CA LEU A 18 10.44 -3.95 4.38
C LEU A 18 9.82 -5.16 5.09
N PHE A 19 8.89 -5.86 4.43
CA PHE A 19 8.32 -7.09 4.95
C PHE A 19 9.39 -8.16 5.19
N ILE A 20 10.27 -8.39 4.20
CA ILE A 20 11.37 -9.36 4.32
C ILE A 20 12.33 -8.93 5.45
N ALA A 21 12.65 -7.64 5.56
CA ALA A 21 13.51 -7.13 6.61
C ALA A 21 12.91 -7.38 8.01
N LEU A 22 11.63 -7.07 8.23
CA LEU A 22 10.96 -7.33 9.50
C LEU A 22 10.81 -8.82 9.80
N MET A 23 10.54 -9.64 8.78
CA MET A 23 10.50 -11.09 8.93
C MET A 23 11.86 -11.66 9.35
N ALA A 24 12.95 -11.19 8.74
CA ALA A 24 14.30 -11.58 9.13
C ALA A 24 14.62 -11.16 10.57
N MET A 25 14.27 -9.93 10.97
CA MET A 25 14.45 -9.47 12.35
C MET A 25 13.64 -10.30 13.36
N LYS A 26 12.40 -10.63 13.02
CA LYS A 26 11.53 -11.50 13.85
C LYS A 26 12.16 -12.87 14.10
N LEU A 27 12.77 -13.46 13.07
CA LEU A 27 13.41 -14.78 13.15
C LEU A 27 14.77 -14.73 13.86
N PHE A 28 15.42 -13.57 13.93
CA PHE A 28 16.74 -13.43 14.52
C PHE A 28 16.72 -13.47 16.05
N SER A 29 15.69 -12.89 16.71
CA SER A 29 15.59 -12.91 18.17
C SER A 29 14.15 -12.93 18.70
N PRO A 30 13.89 -13.62 19.84
CA PRO A 30 12.59 -13.58 20.51
C PRO A 30 12.18 -12.18 20.96
N GLU A 31 13.14 -11.31 21.29
CA GLU A 31 12.88 -9.91 21.66
C GLU A 31 12.31 -9.13 20.47
N SER A 32 12.90 -9.27 19.28
CA SER A 32 12.39 -8.64 18.06
C SER A 32 10.98 -9.11 17.71
N ALA A 33 10.68 -10.39 17.93
CA ALA A 33 9.32 -10.92 17.74
C ALA A 33 8.31 -10.29 18.72
N ALA A 34 8.70 -10.08 19.98
CA ALA A 34 7.86 -9.39 20.96
C ALA A 34 7.66 -7.91 20.59
N VAL A 35 8.72 -7.21 20.17
CA VAL A 35 8.65 -5.82 19.71
C VAL A 35 7.72 -5.69 18.50
N LEU A 36 7.82 -6.59 17.52
CA LEU A 36 6.95 -6.58 16.34
C LEU A 36 5.46 -6.71 16.70
N ARG A 37 5.12 -7.56 17.68
CA ARG A 37 3.74 -7.72 18.17
C ARG A 37 3.24 -6.45 18.85
N ARG A 38 4.09 -5.76 19.62
CA ARG A 38 3.76 -4.47 20.24
C ARG A 38 3.55 -3.37 19.21
N VAL A 39 4.45 -3.27 18.23
CA VAL A 39 4.32 -2.35 17.10
C VAL A 39 3.03 -2.61 16.32
N ALA A 40 2.68 -3.88 16.08
CA ALA A 40 1.42 -4.23 15.44
C ALA A 40 0.18 -3.88 16.29
N ALA A 41 0.32 -3.88 17.62
CA ALA A 41 -0.68 -3.36 18.56
C ALA A 41 -0.68 -1.82 18.66
N HIS A 42 0.03 -1.13 17.77
CA HIS A 42 0.18 0.33 17.73
C HIS A 42 0.91 0.93 18.94
N GLU A 43 1.73 0.13 19.63
CA GLU A 43 2.65 0.59 20.68
C GLU A 43 4.01 0.96 20.07
N PHE A 44 4.16 2.22 19.65
CA PHE A 44 5.36 2.70 18.98
C PHE A 44 6.44 3.27 19.90
N PHE A 45 6.26 3.16 21.22
CA PHE A 45 7.19 3.68 22.23
C PHE A 45 7.64 2.57 23.19
N GLY A 46 8.91 2.58 23.58
CA GLY A 46 9.49 1.63 24.53
C GLY A 46 10.97 1.89 24.78
N ASP A 47 11.54 1.12 25.70
CA ASP A 47 12.90 1.33 26.21
C ASP A 47 14.01 0.90 25.23
N SER A 48 13.69 0.03 24.27
CA SER A 48 14.64 -0.49 23.28
C SER A 48 14.70 0.39 22.03
N CYS A 49 15.91 0.67 21.53
CA CYS A 49 16.15 1.38 20.27
C CYS A 49 15.53 0.67 19.04
N LEU A 50 15.23 -0.63 19.16
CA LEU A 50 14.57 -1.43 18.12
C LEU A 50 13.11 -1.03 17.88
N VAL A 51 12.41 -0.50 18.89
CA VAL A 51 10.97 -0.16 18.79
C VAL A 51 10.72 0.89 17.69
N PRO A 52 11.34 2.08 17.70
CA PRO A 52 11.10 3.07 16.66
C PRO A 52 11.54 2.60 15.27
N LEU A 53 12.64 1.83 15.17
CA LEU A 53 13.11 1.29 13.89
C LEU A 53 12.09 0.32 13.27
N MET A 54 11.59 -0.63 14.07
CA MET A 54 10.60 -1.60 13.62
C MET A 54 9.24 -0.95 13.38
N ALA A 55 8.89 0.09 14.14
CA ALA A 55 7.69 0.89 13.92
C ALA A 55 7.71 1.61 12.57
N VAL A 56 8.82 2.28 12.24
CA VAL A 56 8.98 2.95 10.93
C VAL A 56 8.92 1.94 9.79
N ALA A 57 9.59 0.79 9.92
CA ALA A 57 9.53 -0.25 8.89
C ALA A 57 8.11 -0.82 8.73
N TYR A 58 7.41 -1.10 9.84
CA TYR A 58 6.04 -1.61 9.83
C TYR A 58 5.08 -0.62 9.18
N GLN A 59 5.16 0.65 9.58
CA GLN A 59 4.35 1.71 8.99
C GLN A 59 4.72 1.95 7.52
N GLY A 60 5.99 1.76 7.16
CA GLY A 60 6.46 1.79 5.78
C GLY A 60 5.80 0.72 4.92
N ILE A 61 5.60 -0.51 5.42
CA ILE A 61 4.83 -1.55 4.72
C ILE A 61 3.39 -1.07 4.50
N VAL A 62 2.73 -0.60 5.56
CA VAL A 62 1.34 -0.14 5.50
C VAL A 62 1.18 0.98 4.47
N ILE A 63 2.00 2.03 4.55
CA ILE A 63 1.93 3.18 3.64
C ILE A 63 2.16 2.75 2.19
N ASN A 64 3.18 1.93 1.93
CA ASN A 64 3.46 1.48 0.58
C ASN A 64 2.35 0.58 0.02
N LEU A 65 1.74 -0.29 0.83
CA LEU A 65 0.58 -1.08 0.39
C LEU A 65 -0.64 -0.19 0.11
N VAL A 66 -0.91 0.79 0.97
CA VAL A 66 -1.98 1.78 0.73
C VAL A 66 -1.73 2.51 -0.58
N LEU A 67 -0.53 3.07 -0.78
CA LEU A 67 -0.19 3.82 -1.99
C LEU A 67 -0.22 2.94 -3.25
N ALA A 68 0.24 1.69 -3.16
CA ALA A 68 0.17 0.74 -4.27
C ALA A 68 -1.27 0.46 -4.68
N VAL A 69 -2.14 0.08 -3.75
CA VAL A 69 -3.54 -0.23 -4.03
C VAL A 69 -4.30 1.02 -4.47
N PHE A 70 -4.07 2.15 -3.81
CA PHE A 70 -4.69 3.42 -4.17
C PHE A 70 -4.32 3.84 -5.60
N ASN A 71 -3.04 3.76 -5.97
CA ASN A 71 -2.60 4.10 -7.33
C ASN A 71 -3.05 3.10 -8.40
N LEU A 72 -3.62 1.94 -8.04
CA LEU A 72 -4.23 1.02 -9.01
C LEU A 72 -5.70 1.34 -9.33
N ILE A 73 -6.33 2.25 -8.57
CA ILE A 73 -7.71 2.67 -8.85
C ILE A 73 -7.74 3.41 -10.21
N PRO A 74 -8.60 3.02 -11.16
CA PRO A 74 -8.61 3.56 -12.51
C PRO A 74 -9.34 4.92 -12.60
N VAL A 75 -8.90 5.90 -11.81
CA VAL A 75 -9.48 7.26 -11.74
C VAL A 75 -8.36 8.29 -11.70
N ALA A 76 -8.39 9.31 -12.57
CA ALA A 76 -7.40 10.39 -12.54
C ALA A 76 -7.51 11.19 -11.22
N PRO A 77 -6.40 11.69 -10.63
CA PRO A 77 -5.03 11.72 -11.15
C PRO A 77 -4.20 10.45 -10.87
N LEU A 78 -4.81 9.35 -10.45
CA LEU A 78 -4.10 8.13 -10.05
C LEU A 78 -3.51 7.41 -11.27
N ASP A 79 -2.37 6.75 -11.05
CA ASP A 79 -1.61 6.06 -12.10
C ASP A 79 -2.43 4.97 -12.80
N GLY A 80 -3.37 4.34 -12.09
CA GLY A 80 -4.23 3.26 -12.57
C GLY A 80 -5.08 3.66 -13.77
N ALA A 81 -5.49 4.93 -13.88
CA ALA A 81 -6.21 5.42 -15.05
C ALA A 81 -5.32 5.39 -16.31
N ALA A 82 -4.07 5.82 -16.18
CA ALA A 82 -3.12 5.81 -17.29
C ALA A 82 -2.65 4.39 -17.66
N VAL A 83 -2.50 3.52 -16.66
CA VAL A 83 -2.22 2.09 -16.89
C VAL A 83 -3.38 1.43 -17.63
N LEU A 84 -4.62 1.63 -17.18
CA LEU A 84 -5.81 1.04 -17.79
C LEU A 84 -6.06 1.59 -19.21
N SER A 85 -5.94 2.90 -19.42
CA SER A 85 -6.13 3.54 -20.74
C SER A 85 -5.20 2.94 -21.80
N GLY A 86 -3.94 2.67 -21.44
CA GLY A 86 -3.00 2.04 -22.35
C GLY A 86 -3.25 0.54 -22.62
N LEU A 87 -3.95 -0.18 -21.73
CA LEU A 87 -4.31 -1.58 -21.93
C LEU A 87 -5.61 -1.75 -22.74
N LEU A 88 -6.46 -0.72 -22.78
CA LEU A 88 -7.76 -0.77 -23.42
C LEU A 88 -7.69 -0.52 -24.95
N PRO A 89 -8.59 -1.13 -25.75
CA PRO A 89 -8.74 -0.76 -27.15
C PRO A 89 -9.24 0.68 -27.29
N ARG A 90 -8.89 1.33 -28.42
CA ARG A 90 -9.13 2.77 -28.67
C ARG A 90 -10.52 3.30 -28.26
N PRO A 91 -11.64 2.61 -28.56
CA PRO A 91 -12.96 3.11 -28.17
C PRO A 91 -13.16 3.22 -26.65
N LEU A 92 -12.62 2.25 -25.90
CA LEU A 92 -12.72 2.22 -24.43
C LEU A 92 -11.73 3.19 -23.78
N ALA A 93 -10.54 3.33 -24.35
CA ALA A 93 -9.57 4.35 -23.92
C ALA A 93 -10.17 5.77 -24.05
N ASN A 94 -10.82 6.08 -25.18
CA ASN A 94 -11.49 7.37 -25.38
C ASN A 94 -12.60 7.63 -24.35
N ALA A 95 -13.36 6.60 -23.98
CA ALA A 95 -14.39 6.71 -22.95
C ALA A 95 -13.78 6.95 -21.57
N LEU A 96 -12.67 6.29 -21.25
CA LEU A 96 -11.93 6.50 -20.00
C LEU A 96 -11.33 7.92 -19.95
N ASP A 97 -10.79 8.43 -21.05
CA ASP A 97 -10.23 9.79 -21.12
C ASP A 97 -11.31 10.87 -20.91
N GLN A 98 -12.54 10.64 -21.36
CA GLN A 98 -13.68 11.52 -21.04
C GLN A 98 -13.99 11.50 -19.54
N LEU A 99 -13.93 10.33 -18.90
CA LEU A 99 -14.14 10.19 -17.46
C LEU A 99 -13.03 10.88 -16.65
N GLN A 100 -11.78 10.89 -17.15
CA GLN A 100 -10.65 11.53 -16.48
C GLN A 100 -10.86 13.03 -16.23
N SER A 101 -11.63 13.73 -17.07
CA SER A 101 -11.96 15.15 -16.85
C SER A 101 -12.72 15.40 -15.55
N TYR A 102 -13.45 14.40 -15.05
CA TYR A 102 -14.15 14.44 -13.76
C TYR A 102 -13.38 13.68 -12.66
N GLY A 103 -12.19 13.16 -12.97
CA GLY A 103 -11.46 12.21 -12.12
C GLY A 103 -11.24 12.71 -10.70
N PHE A 104 -10.86 13.98 -10.54
CA PHE A 104 -10.66 14.56 -9.20
C PHE A 104 -11.94 14.56 -8.35
N ILE A 105 -13.08 14.92 -8.95
CA ILE A 105 -14.37 14.93 -8.25
C ILE A 105 -14.81 13.49 -7.92
N ILE A 106 -14.62 12.57 -8.86
CA ILE A 106 -14.88 11.14 -8.64
C ILE A 106 -14.04 10.62 -7.48
N LEU A 107 -12.74 10.95 -7.46
CA LEU A 107 -11.82 10.55 -6.39
C LEU A 107 -12.27 11.07 -5.02
N LEU A 108 -12.68 12.33 -4.93
CA LEU A 108 -13.23 12.89 -3.70
C LEU A 108 -14.50 12.14 -3.25
N GLY A 109 -15.39 11.80 -4.19
CA GLY A 109 -16.55 10.96 -3.91
C GLY A 109 -16.17 9.58 -3.36
N LEU A 110 -15.18 8.92 -3.99
CA LEU A 110 -14.66 7.63 -3.52
C LEU A 110 -14.08 7.72 -2.11
N LEU A 111 -13.29 8.76 -1.83
CA LEU A 111 -12.70 9.01 -0.51
C LEU A 111 -13.77 9.26 0.55
N TYR A 112 -14.78 10.06 0.23
CA TYR A 112 -15.90 10.33 1.13
C TYR A 112 -16.70 9.06 1.46
N LEU A 113 -16.90 8.20 0.47
CA LEU A 113 -17.58 6.91 0.64
C LEU A 113 -16.71 5.85 1.34
N GLY A 114 -15.41 6.11 1.55
CA GLY A 114 -14.49 5.14 2.13
C GLY A 114 -14.17 3.95 1.21
N ILE A 115 -14.49 4.03 -0.08
CA ILE A 115 -14.24 2.93 -1.03
C ILE A 115 -12.76 2.53 -1.07
N PRO A 116 -11.79 3.47 -1.12
CA PRO A 116 -10.38 3.10 -1.08
C PRO A 116 -9.99 2.26 0.14
N SER A 117 -10.55 2.54 1.32
CA SER A 117 -10.23 1.77 2.52
C SER A 117 -10.76 0.35 2.44
N MET A 118 -11.93 0.15 1.83
CA MET A 118 -12.46 -1.19 1.56
C MET A 118 -11.55 -2.00 0.62
N LEU A 119 -10.80 -1.33 -0.26
CA LEU A 119 -9.86 -1.97 -1.19
C LEU A 119 -8.51 -2.30 -0.54
N TYR A 120 -7.87 -1.35 0.16
CA TYR A 120 -6.54 -1.59 0.73
C TYR A 120 -6.57 -2.40 2.04
N SER A 121 -7.64 -2.31 2.84
CA SER A 121 -7.71 -3.00 4.14
C SER A 121 -7.55 -4.52 4.07
N PRO A 122 -8.24 -5.27 3.18
CA PRO A 122 -8.04 -6.72 3.11
C PRO A 122 -6.62 -7.09 2.69
N VAL A 123 -5.99 -6.31 1.80
CA VAL A 123 -4.61 -6.53 1.36
C VAL A 123 -3.63 -6.33 2.52
N ILE A 124 -3.77 -5.22 3.25
CA ILE A 124 -2.93 -4.90 4.40
C ILE A 124 -3.11 -5.96 5.49
N ASN A 125 -4.36 -6.29 5.85
CA ASN A 125 -4.65 -7.28 6.88
C ASN A 125 -4.07 -8.64 6.53
N LEU A 126 -4.17 -9.06 5.26
CA LEU A 126 -3.55 -10.30 4.79
C LEU A 126 -2.04 -10.26 5.02
N VAL A 127 -1.34 -9.25 4.48
CA VAL A 127 0.13 -9.15 4.59
C VAL A 127 0.59 -9.09 6.04
N LEU A 128 -0.05 -8.24 6.86
CA LEU A 128 0.31 -8.09 8.27
C LEU A 128 -0.03 -9.32 9.10
N SER A 129 -1.09 -10.06 8.76
CA SER A 129 -1.40 -11.33 9.43
C SER A 129 -0.29 -12.35 9.24
N TYR A 130 0.29 -12.45 8.04
CA TYR A 130 1.46 -13.30 7.81
C TYR A 130 2.69 -12.83 8.61
N LEU A 131 2.90 -11.52 8.69
CA LEU A 131 4.01 -10.94 9.46
C LEU A 131 3.91 -11.24 10.96
N ILE A 132 2.70 -11.32 11.51
CA ILE A 132 2.46 -11.53 12.94
C ILE A 132 2.34 -13.02 13.28
N ALA A 133 1.61 -13.80 12.47
CA ALA A 133 1.26 -15.20 12.76
C ALA A 133 2.44 -16.18 12.62
N PHE A 134 3.33 -15.97 11.65
CA PHE A 134 4.52 -16.80 11.40
C PHE A 134 5.78 -16.09 11.85
#